data_AF-A0A1G2CBE7-F1
#
_entry.id   AF-A0A1G2CBE7-F1
#
_cell.length_a   1.000
_cell.length_b   1.000
_cell.length_c   1.000
_cell.angle_alpha   90.00
_cell.angle_beta   90.00
_cell.angle_gamma   90.00
#
_symmetry.space_group_name_H-M   'P 1'
#
loop_
_entity.id
_entity.type
_entity.pdbx_description
1 polymer ?
#
loop_
_entity_poly.entity_id
_entity_poly.type
_entity_poly.pdbx_seq_one_letter_code
_entity_poly.pdbx_strand_id
1 'polypeptide(L)'
;MDSWFLWNVTAPRIHATDYTNASRTLLFNIRKLKWDRSLLKIFGIPASALPRALPSKFHFGDLNPRILGFKLPVLAMCGDQQASLFAAGTAPGTAKVTYGTGAFFMQILGGKYERRPGFFTTIAASGKRPVFALEAKVNQGAADVLKVLHQPLALHRTIAGIVEEVGEILARLNPQPAKVIVDGGITKYRKLPAIQRAVSGIRAERQSTPNGTALGVAKLMR
;
A
#
# COMPACT_ATOMS: atom_id res chain seq x y z
N MET A 1 0.67 6.82 -11.88
CA MET A 1 -0.30 6.03 -12.69
C MET A 1 -1.72 6.54 -12.46
N ASP A 2 -2.14 6.63 -11.21
CA ASP A 2 -3.40 7.23 -10.75
C ASP A 2 -3.72 8.60 -11.41
N SER A 3 -2.77 9.54 -11.41
CA SER A 3 -2.99 10.86 -12.02
C SER A 3 -3.14 10.80 -13.54
N TRP A 4 -2.45 9.87 -14.20
CA TRP A 4 -2.60 9.65 -15.63
C TRP A 4 -3.98 9.05 -15.94
N PHE A 5 -4.42 8.07 -15.15
CA PHE A 5 -5.75 7.49 -15.31
C PHE A 5 -6.81 8.57 -15.16
N LEU A 6 -6.78 9.34 -14.07
CA LEU A 6 -7.71 10.45 -13.81
C LEU A 6 -7.76 11.45 -14.98
N TRP A 7 -6.60 11.86 -15.49
CA TRP A 7 -6.49 12.78 -16.62
C TRP A 7 -7.20 12.27 -17.88
N ASN A 8 -7.10 10.98 -18.16
CA ASN A 8 -7.68 10.38 -19.36
C ASN A 8 -9.19 10.10 -19.25
N VAL A 9 -9.69 9.87 -18.03
CA VAL A 9 -11.07 9.43 -17.83
C VAL A 9 -12.04 10.54 -17.40
N THR A 10 -11.54 11.72 -17.05
CA THR A 10 -12.36 12.85 -16.57
C THR A 10 -12.64 13.89 -17.67
N ALA A 11 -13.79 14.57 -17.57
CA ALA A 11 -14.12 15.74 -18.37
C ALA A 11 -14.71 16.84 -17.46
N PRO A 12 -14.03 18.00 -17.28
CA PRO A 12 -12.72 18.37 -17.86
C PRO A 12 -11.59 17.45 -17.38
N ARG A 13 -10.45 17.47 -18.10
CA ARG A 13 -9.28 16.68 -17.72
C ARG A 13 -8.70 17.20 -16.41
N ILE A 14 -8.61 16.33 -15.40
CA ILE A 14 -8.07 16.69 -14.08
C ILE A 14 -6.66 16.15 -13.90
N HIS A 15 -5.72 17.05 -13.53
CA HIS A 15 -4.35 16.71 -13.16
C HIS A 15 -4.21 16.68 -11.63
N ALA A 16 -4.53 15.53 -11.02
CA ALA A 16 -4.48 15.34 -9.58
C ALA A 16 -4.02 13.92 -9.20
N THR A 17 -3.45 13.80 -8.00
CA THR A 17 -3.01 12.55 -7.38
C THR A 17 -3.44 12.54 -5.92
N ASP A 18 -3.50 11.38 -5.28
CA ASP A 18 -3.74 11.32 -3.86
C ASP A 18 -2.43 11.35 -3.04
N TYR A 19 -2.54 11.65 -1.74
CA TYR A 19 -1.37 11.74 -0.86
C TYR A 19 -0.57 10.44 -0.75
N THR A 20 -1.22 9.27 -0.87
CA THR A 20 -0.50 8.00 -0.82
C THR A 20 0.39 7.83 -2.05
N ASN A 21 -0.11 8.07 -3.27
CA ASN A 21 0.73 8.04 -4.48
C ASN A 21 1.77 9.18 -4.47
N ALA A 22 1.39 10.40 -4.08
CA ALA A 22 2.33 11.52 -3.97
C ALA A 22 3.52 11.20 -3.04
N SER A 23 3.27 10.52 -1.91
CA SER A 23 4.31 10.14 -0.95
C SER A 23 5.39 9.19 -1.52
N ARG A 24 5.11 8.53 -2.65
CA ARG A 24 6.01 7.57 -3.31
C ARG A 24 6.94 8.21 -4.34
N THR A 25 6.82 9.51 -4.56
CA THR A 25 7.59 10.24 -5.58
C THR A 25 8.98 10.66 -5.11
N LEU A 26 9.26 10.61 -3.79
CA LEU A 26 10.40 11.29 -3.14
C LEU A 26 10.42 12.81 -3.27
N LEU A 27 9.37 13.43 -3.84
CA LEU A 27 9.23 14.87 -4.04
C LEU A 27 8.19 15.51 -3.11
N PHE A 28 7.37 14.68 -2.43
CA PHE A 28 6.28 15.14 -1.59
C PHE A 28 6.67 15.12 -0.11
N ASN A 29 6.55 16.27 0.56
CA ASN A 29 6.79 16.37 1.99
C ASN A 29 5.59 15.82 2.77
N ILE A 30 5.70 14.58 3.25
CA ILE A 30 4.58 13.87 3.90
C ILE A 30 4.14 14.48 5.24
N ARG A 31 4.98 15.29 5.88
CA ARG A 31 4.63 15.99 7.13
C ARG A 31 3.85 17.28 6.87
N LYS A 32 4.20 17.97 5.79
CA LYS A 32 3.58 19.26 5.39
C LYS A 32 2.47 19.09 4.35
N LEU A 33 2.28 17.88 3.81
CA LEU A 33 1.33 17.52 2.76
C LEU A 33 1.42 18.44 1.53
N LYS A 34 2.64 18.71 1.08
CA LYS A 34 2.91 19.54 -0.11
C LYS A 34 4.16 19.07 -0.84
N TRP A 35 4.22 19.36 -2.14
CA TRP A 35 5.44 19.20 -2.94
C TRP A 35 6.59 20.01 -2.32
N ASP A 36 7.74 19.38 -2.16
CA ASP A 36 8.89 19.96 -1.47
C ASP A 36 9.76 20.77 -2.43
N ARG A 37 9.73 22.10 -2.28
CA ARG A 37 10.41 23.03 -3.19
C ARG A 37 11.93 22.80 -3.26
N SER A 38 12.58 22.35 -2.18
CA SER A 38 14.02 22.10 -2.22
C SER A 38 14.34 20.87 -3.07
N LEU A 39 13.55 19.80 -2.93
CA LEU A 39 13.67 18.59 -3.75
C LEU A 39 13.38 18.88 -5.22
N LEU A 40 12.33 19.66 -5.51
CA LEU A 40 12.04 20.09 -6.89
C LEU A 40 13.20 20.86 -7.51
N LYS A 41 13.84 21.76 -6.75
CA LYS A 41 15.03 22.49 -7.21
C LYS A 41 16.22 21.56 -7.45
N ILE A 42 16.47 20.61 -6.55
CA ILE A 42 17.58 19.64 -6.66
C ILE A 42 17.43 18.80 -7.93
N PHE A 43 16.22 18.35 -8.24
CA PHE A 43 15.96 17.51 -9.42
C PHE A 43 15.62 18.31 -10.69
N GLY A 44 15.61 19.65 -10.64
CA GLY A 44 15.28 20.50 -11.80
C GLY A 44 13.84 20.37 -12.29
N ILE A 45 12.88 20.04 -11.41
CA ILE A 45 11.49 19.78 -11.77
C ILE A 45 10.64 21.05 -11.58
N PRO A 46 9.98 21.58 -12.63
CA PRO A 46 9.09 22.72 -12.49
C PRO A 46 7.83 22.32 -11.72
N ALA A 47 7.41 23.15 -10.76
CA ALA A 47 6.22 22.87 -9.93
C ALA A 47 4.92 22.75 -10.75
N SER A 48 4.84 23.41 -11.91
CA SER A 48 3.70 23.33 -12.83
C SER A 48 3.53 21.95 -13.48
N ALA A 49 4.58 21.12 -13.52
CA ALA A 49 4.50 19.76 -14.04
C ALA A 49 3.87 18.76 -13.04
N LEU A 50 3.65 19.15 -11.79
CA LEU A 50 3.15 18.25 -10.75
C LEU A 50 1.63 18.30 -10.64
N PRO A 51 0.97 17.15 -10.40
CA PRO A 51 -0.46 17.12 -10.13
C PRO A 51 -0.79 17.78 -8.80
N ARG A 52 -2.04 18.24 -8.66
CA ARG A 52 -2.57 18.63 -7.35
C ARG A 52 -2.66 17.40 -6.45
N ALA A 53 -1.95 17.39 -5.34
CA ALA A 53 -2.03 16.32 -4.34
C ALA A 53 -3.22 16.54 -3.39
N LEU A 54 -4.03 15.50 -3.18
CA LEU A 54 -5.29 15.56 -2.41
C LEU A 54 -5.43 14.38 -1.44
N PRO A 55 -6.32 14.45 -0.42
CA PRO A 55 -6.63 13.30 0.43
C PRO A 55 -7.16 12.10 -0.37
N SER A 56 -6.96 10.88 0.11
CA SER A 56 -7.41 9.67 -0.59
C SER A 56 -8.92 9.57 -0.76
N LYS A 57 -9.71 10.18 0.14
CA LYS A 57 -11.16 10.41 -0.04
C LYS A 57 -11.39 11.88 -0.39
N PHE A 58 -11.66 12.15 -1.65
CA PHE A 58 -11.90 13.49 -2.17
C PHE A 58 -12.71 13.40 -3.46
N HIS A 59 -13.48 14.43 -3.81
CA HIS A 59 -14.11 14.49 -5.12
C HIS A 59 -13.07 14.96 -6.16
N PHE A 60 -12.41 14.01 -6.81
CA PHE A 60 -11.36 14.27 -7.80
C PHE A 60 -11.90 14.80 -9.13
N GLY A 61 -13.20 14.63 -9.37
CA GLY A 61 -13.88 15.03 -10.59
C GLY A 61 -14.84 13.94 -11.05
N ASP A 62 -15.46 14.16 -12.19
CA ASP A 62 -16.43 13.25 -12.78
C ASP A 62 -15.86 12.55 -14.01
N LEU A 63 -16.15 11.26 -14.14
CA LEU A 63 -15.85 10.53 -15.36
C LEU A 63 -16.55 11.20 -16.55
N ASN A 64 -15.85 11.25 -17.68
CA ASN A 64 -16.41 11.72 -18.93
C ASN A 64 -17.63 10.85 -19.29
N PRO A 65 -18.85 11.41 -19.39
CA PRO A 65 -20.05 10.64 -19.69
C PRO A 65 -19.97 9.88 -21.01
N ARG A 66 -19.10 10.28 -21.94
CA ARG A 66 -18.85 9.54 -23.20
C ARG A 66 -18.22 8.16 -22.99
N ILE A 67 -17.62 7.89 -21.82
CA ILE A 67 -16.97 6.60 -21.53
C ILE A 67 -18.00 5.54 -21.09
N LEU A 68 -18.94 5.91 -20.23
CA LEU A 68 -19.90 4.97 -19.62
C LEU A 68 -21.37 5.23 -20.00
N GLY A 69 -21.67 6.32 -20.72
CA GLY A 69 -23.02 6.78 -21.01
C GLY A 69 -23.71 7.55 -19.87
N PHE A 70 -23.06 7.66 -18.70
CA PHE A 70 -23.57 8.41 -17.55
C PHE A 70 -22.43 9.06 -16.77
N LYS A 71 -22.78 10.07 -15.97
CA LYS A 71 -21.86 10.79 -15.09
C LYS A 71 -21.58 9.94 -13.83
N LEU A 72 -20.32 9.67 -13.54
CA LEU A 72 -19.91 8.92 -12.34
C LEU A 72 -18.76 9.65 -11.63
N PRO A 73 -18.91 10.05 -10.35
CA PRO A 73 -17.87 10.78 -9.65
C PRO A 73 -16.72 9.86 -9.22
N VAL A 74 -15.49 10.37 -9.32
CA VAL A 74 -14.28 9.75 -8.76
C VAL A 74 -14.09 10.29 -7.34
N LEU A 75 -14.49 9.49 -6.34
CA LEU A 75 -14.54 9.90 -4.93
C LEU A 75 -13.38 9.40 -4.07
N ALA A 76 -12.58 8.47 -4.61
CA ALA A 76 -11.44 7.92 -3.90
C ALA A 76 -10.32 7.50 -4.84
N MET A 77 -9.08 7.78 -4.43
CA MET A 77 -7.86 7.35 -5.10
C MET A 77 -6.83 7.01 -4.01
N CYS A 78 -6.13 5.89 -4.16
CA CYS A 78 -4.99 5.54 -3.31
C CYS A 78 -4.08 4.53 -3.99
N GLY A 79 -2.84 4.44 -3.51
CA GLY A 79 -1.88 3.40 -3.90
C GLY A 79 -2.39 2.01 -3.53
N ASP A 80 -1.95 1.01 -4.29
CA ASP A 80 -2.40 -0.37 -4.19
C ASP A 80 -2.16 -1.00 -2.81
N GLN A 81 -0.95 -0.83 -2.26
CA GLN A 81 -0.58 -1.34 -0.94
C GLN A 81 -1.33 -0.60 0.17
N GLN A 82 -1.50 0.72 0.04
CA GLN A 82 -2.25 1.55 0.98
C GLN A 82 -3.74 1.21 0.98
N ALA A 83 -4.32 0.95 -0.19
CA ALA A 83 -5.69 0.47 -0.32
C ALA A 83 -5.84 -0.88 0.38
N SER A 84 -4.94 -1.83 0.10
CA SER A 84 -5.02 -3.16 0.71
C SER A 84 -4.79 -3.13 2.23
N LEU A 85 -3.95 -2.22 2.73
CA LEU A 85 -3.80 -1.94 4.16
C LEU A 85 -5.10 -1.38 4.76
N PHE A 86 -5.73 -0.42 4.10
CA PHE A 86 -7.03 0.13 4.54
C PHE A 86 -8.11 -0.95 4.62
N ALA A 87 -8.08 -1.92 3.71
CA ALA A 87 -8.99 -3.06 3.75
C ALA A 87 -8.78 -3.94 5.00
N ALA A 88 -7.52 -4.11 5.43
CA ALA A 88 -7.15 -4.87 6.62
C ALA A 88 -7.54 -4.17 7.94
N GLY A 89 -7.58 -2.84 7.95
CA GLY A 89 -8.01 -2.05 9.09
C GLY A 89 -7.47 -0.63 9.05
N THR A 90 -7.92 0.22 9.98
CA THR A 90 -7.51 1.63 10.07
C THR A 90 -6.90 1.99 11.42
N ALA A 91 -6.92 1.07 12.38
CA ALA A 91 -6.40 1.30 13.72
C ALA A 91 -4.86 1.29 13.72
N PRO A 92 -4.19 2.14 14.53
CA PRO A 92 -2.77 2.02 14.81
C PRO A 92 -2.37 0.59 15.23
N GLY A 93 -1.23 0.11 14.74
CA GLY A 93 -0.76 -1.26 14.94
C GLY A 93 -1.32 -2.28 13.95
N THR A 94 -2.34 -1.93 13.14
CA THR A 94 -2.80 -2.79 12.03
C THR A 94 -1.64 -3.06 11.09
N ALA A 95 -1.22 -4.33 11.01
CA ALA A 95 -0.10 -4.78 10.20
C ALA A 95 -0.57 -5.69 9.06
N LYS A 96 0.09 -5.55 7.92
CA LYS A 96 -0.24 -6.29 6.71
C LYS A 96 1.01 -6.67 5.92
N VAL A 97 0.96 -7.83 5.28
CA VAL A 97 1.91 -8.23 4.25
C VAL A 97 1.16 -8.57 2.97
N THR A 98 1.62 -8.02 1.85
CA THR A 98 1.13 -8.36 0.51
C THR A 98 2.17 -9.14 -0.24
N TYR A 99 1.86 -10.39 -0.56
CA TYR A 99 2.73 -11.32 -1.29
C TYR A 99 2.42 -11.27 -2.80
N GLY A 100 2.78 -10.16 -3.45
CA GLY A 100 2.71 -9.98 -4.91
C GLY A 100 4.01 -10.40 -5.61
N THR A 101 4.24 -9.92 -6.83
CA THR A 101 5.51 -10.14 -7.57
C THR A 101 6.73 -9.87 -6.67
N GLY A 102 6.70 -8.76 -5.93
CA GLY A 102 7.49 -8.57 -4.70
C GLY A 102 6.57 -8.62 -3.47
N ALA A 103 7.15 -8.86 -2.30
CA ALA A 103 6.42 -8.81 -1.03
C ALA A 103 6.68 -7.50 -0.27
N PHE A 104 5.63 -6.95 0.35
CA PHE A 104 5.70 -5.67 1.07
C PHE A 104 4.97 -5.78 2.40
N PHE A 105 5.64 -5.33 3.44
CA PHE A 105 5.08 -5.16 4.78
C PHE A 105 4.63 -3.71 4.97
N MET A 106 3.49 -3.52 5.63
CA MET A 106 3.02 -2.22 6.10
C MET A 106 2.40 -2.30 7.50
N GLN A 107 2.54 -1.23 8.29
CA GLN A 107 1.84 -1.06 9.56
C GLN A 107 1.34 0.37 9.76
N ILE A 108 0.09 0.52 10.20
CA ILE A 108 -0.50 1.83 10.51
C ILE A 108 0.09 2.40 11.80
N LEU A 109 0.58 3.64 11.75
CA LEU A 109 1.04 4.41 12.91
C LEU A 109 -0.04 5.30 13.52
N GLY A 110 -1.08 5.65 12.76
CA GLY A 110 -2.04 6.68 13.13
C GLY A 110 -1.59 8.08 12.70
N GLY A 111 -2.00 9.11 13.43
CA GLY A 111 -1.72 10.51 13.06
C GLY A 111 -0.30 11.00 13.37
N LYS A 112 0.52 10.19 14.07
CA LYS A 112 1.87 10.58 14.49
C LYS A 112 2.91 10.09 13.48
N TYR A 113 3.68 11.03 12.94
CA TYR A 113 4.86 10.70 12.13
C TYR A 113 5.94 10.07 13.02
N GLU A 114 6.53 8.97 12.55
CA GLU A 114 7.62 8.27 13.22
C GLU A 114 8.64 7.82 12.16
N ARG A 115 9.94 7.89 12.48
CA ARG A 115 11.01 7.22 11.72
C ARG A 115 11.46 5.99 12.49
N ARG A 116 11.69 4.90 11.77
CA ARG A 116 12.19 3.65 12.36
C ARG A 116 13.31 3.08 11.47
N PRO A 117 14.49 2.75 12.03
CA PRO A 117 15.56 2.12 11.26
C PRO A 117 15.08 0.86 10.54
N GLY A 118 15.39 0.75 9.24
CA GLY A 118 14.95 -0.37 8.40
C GLY A 118 13.54 -0.24 7.81
N PHE A 119 12.84 0.88 8.05
CA PHE A 119 11.51 1.15 7.49
C PHE A 119 11.46 2.51 6.77
N PHE A 120 10.59 2.59 5.78
CA PHE A 120 10.14 3.85 5.19
C PHE A 120 8.88 4.32 5.91
N THR A 121 8.84 5.60 6.25
CA THR A 121 7.60 6.24 6.72
C THR A 121 6.84 6.78 5.51
N THR A 122 5.59 6.35 5.35
CA THR A 122 4.73 6.71 4.22
C THR A 122 3.37 7.21 4.71
N ILE A 123 2.51 7.65 3.78
CA ILE A 123 1.12 8.00 4.07
C ILE A 123 0.24 6.77 3.80
N ALA A 124 -0.61 6.42 4.76
CA ALA A 124 -1.67 5.44 4.59
C ALA A 124 -2.93 6.09 4.01
N ALA A 125 -3.72 5.29 3.29
CA ALA A 125 -5.02 5.72 2.81
C ALA A 125 -5.93 6.11 4.00
N SER A 126 -6.64 7.22 3.87
CA SER A 126 -7.47 7.76 4.94
C SER A 126 -8.57 8.66 4.40
N GLY A 127 -9.64 8.83 5.17
CA GLY A 127 -10.78 9.66 4.81
C GLY A 127 -10.50 11.16 4.93
N LYS A 128 -10.39 11.68 6.16
CA LYS A 128 -10.33 13.12 6.42
C LYS A 128 -8.99 13.65 6.94
N ARG A 129 -8.22 12.82 7.68
CA ARG A 129 -6.96 13.24 8.31
C ARG A 129 -5.83 12.34 7.82
N PRO A 130 -4.63 12.88 7.60
CA PRO A 130 -3.48 12.07 7.20
C PRO A 130 -3.19 11.03 8.28
N VAL A 131 -2.95 9.81 7.82
CA VAL A 131 -2.50 8.68 8.64
C VAL A 131 -1.15 8.25 8.08
N PHE A 132 -0.18 8.00 8.95
CA PHE A 132 1.12 7.48 8.56
C PHE A 132 1.16 5.96 8.67
N ALA A 133 2.05 5.36 7.90
CA ALA A 133 2.41 3.96 8.02
C ALA A 133 3.91 3.77 7.94
N LEU A 134 4.39 2.70 8.56
CA LEU A 134 5.71 2.13 8.26
C LEU A 134 5.55 1.15 7.10
N GLU A 135 6.54 1.12 6.23
CA GLU A 135 6.63 0.19 5.12
C GLU A 135 8.04 -0.42 5.06
N ALA A 136 8.11 -1.70 4.74
CA ALA A 136 9.36 -2.38 4.44
C ALA A 136 9.17 -3.31 3.24
N LYS A 137 10.16 -3.34 2.35
CA LYS A 137 10.21 -4.28 1.24
C LYS A 137 10.79 -5.60 1.74
N VAL A 138 10.19 -6.70 1.29
CA VAL A 138 10.73 -8.06 1.41
C VAL A 138 11.49 -8.36 0.12
N ASN A 139 12.70 -8.90 0.22
CA ASN A 139 13.60 -9.10 -0.91
C ASN A 139 13.06 -10.15 -1.88
N GLN A 140 12.48 -11.23 -1.35
CA GLN A 140 11.87 -12.30 -2.15
C GLN A 140 10.34 -12.14 -2.22
N GLY A 141 9.74 -12.65 -3.31
CA GLY A 141 8.29 -12.52 -3.53
C GLY A 141 7.71 -13.63 -4.39
N ALA A 142 6.51 -13.40 -4.93
CA ALA A 142 5.84 -14.39 -5.77
C ALA A 142 6.64 -14.72 -7.03
N ALA A 143 7.44 -13.78 -7.56
CA ALA A 143 8.30 -14.04 -8.70
C ALA A 143 9.27 -15.20 -8.46
N ASP A 144 9.78 -15.37 -7.23
CA ASP A 144 10.69 -16.45 -6.87
C ASP A 144 9.94 -17.77 -6.68
N VAL A 145 8.75 -17.70 -6.08
CA VAL A 145 7.85 -18.84 -5.93
C VAL A 145 7.46 -19.43 -7.30
N LEU A 146 7.19 -18.58 -8.30
CA LEU A 146 6.82 -19.01 -9.65
C LEU A 146 7.89 -19.92 -10.29
N LYS A 147 9.19 -19.67 -10.03
CA LYS A 147 10.31 -20.45 -10.59
C LYS A 147 10.34 -21.90 -10.09
N VAL A 148 9.73 -22.19 -8.95
CA VAL A 148 9.81 -23.48 -8.26
C VAL A 148 8.45 -24.15 -8.04
N LEU A 149 7.38 -23.65 -8.68
CA LEU A 149 6.01 -24.15 -8.48
C LEU A 149 5.85 -25.67 -8.65
N HIS A 150 6.62 -26.26 -9.57
CA HIS A 150 6.56 -27.69 -9.89
C HIS A 150 7.43 -28.57 -8.98
N GLN A 151 8.14 -27.97 -8.01
CA GLN A 151 9.10 -28.66 -7.14
C GLN A 151 8.66 -28.52 -5.67
N PRO A 152 7.91 -29.48 -5.10
CA PRO A 152 7.27 -29.32 -3.78
C PRO A 152 8.21 -28.92 -2.64
N LEU A 153 9.40 -29.52 -2.57
CA LEU A 153 10.40 -29.20 -1.55
C LEU A 153 10.99 -27.80 -1.74
N ALA A 154 11.35 -27.43 -2.97
CA ALA A 154 11.89 -26.11 -3.28
C ALA A 154 10.83 -25.01 -3.08
N LEU A 155 9.58 -25.28 -3.45
CA LEU A 155 8.42 -24.42 -3.18
C LEU A 155 8.26 -24.15 -1.68
N HIS A 156 8.28 -25.20 -0.86
CA HIS A 156 8.17 -25.06 0.58
C HIS A 156 9.31 -24.23 1.18
N ARG A 157 10.56 -24.52 0.80
CA ARG A 157 11.75 -23.77 1.24
C ARG A 157 11.71 -22.30 0.84
N THR A 158 11.31 -22.00 -0.40
CA THR A 158 11.21 -20.62 -0.89
C THR A 158 10.16 -19.84 -0.12
N ILE A 159 8.99 -20.42 0.12
CA ILE A 159 7.94 -19.78 0.93
C ILE A 159 8.41 -19.58 2.38
N ALA A 160 9.10 -20.55 2.97
CA ALA A 160 9.65 -20.43 4.32
C ALA A 160 10.65 -19.26 4.42
N GLY A 161 11.58 -19.13 3.47
CA GLY A 161 12.55 -18.02 3.47
C GLY A 161 11.90 -16.64 3.34
N ILE A 162 10.87 -16.49 2.49
CA ILE A 162 10.09 -15.23 2.42
C ILE A 162 9.44 -14.93 3.78
N VAL A 163 8.89 -15.95 4.43
CA VAL A 163 8.22 -15.80 5.72
C VAL A 163 9.19 -15.50 6.87
N GLU A 164 10.40 -16.06 6.83
CA GLU A 164 11.52 -15.75 7.74
C GLU A 164 11.90 -14.27 7.66
N GLU A 165 12.10 -13.74 6.45
CA GLU A 165 12.39 -12.33 6.25
C GLU A 165 11.26 -11.42 6.76
N VAL A 166 9.99 -11.81 6.55
CA VAL A 166 8.85 -11.11 7.15
C VAL A 166 8.90 -11.18 8.69
N GLY A 167 9.30 -12.31 9.26
CA GLY A 167 9.53 -12.46 10.70
C GLY A 167 10.57 -11.47 11.24
N GLU A 168 11.69 -11.31 10.54
CA GLU A 168 12.74 -10.34 10.89
C GLU A 168 12.25 -8.87 10.80
N ILE A 169 11.39 -8.57 9.82
CA ILE A 169 10.72 -7.26 9.75
C ILE A 169 9.82 -7.07 10.97
N LEU A 170 8.99 -8.04 11.31
CA LEU A 170 8.07 -7.96 12.43
C LEU A 170 8.79 -7.85 13.78
N ALA A 171 9.92 -8.55 13.95
CA ALA A 171 10.73 -8.53 15.17
C ALA A 171 11.33 -7.14 15.47
N ARG A 172 11.55 -6.31 14.43
CA ARG A 172 12.03 -4.93 14.58
C ARG A 172 10.94 -3.94 14.98
N LEU A 173 9.69 -4.39 15.14
CA LEU A 173 8.59 -3.53 15.56
C LEU A 173 8.45 -3.51 17.08
N ASN A 174 8.28 -2.30 17.63
CA ASN A 174 7.90 -2.10 19.03
C ASN A 174 6.78 -1.03 19.12
N PRO A 175 5.59 -1.36 19.65
CA PRO A 175 5.14 -2.71 19.99
C PRO A 175 4.96 -3.58 18.74
N GLN A 176 5.06 -4.90 18.91
CA GLN A 176 4.70 -5.84 17.87
C GLN A 176 3.18 -5.83 17.62
N PRO A 177 2.72 -6.06 16.38
CA PRO A 177 1.30 -6.15 16.09
C PRO A 177 0.71 -7.44 16.69
N ALA A 178 -0.52 -7.36 17.22
CA ALA A 178 -1.23 -8.54 17.74
C ALA A 178 -1.51 -9.60 16.65
N LYS A 179 -1.62 -9.15 15.40
CA LYS A 179 -1.77 -10.01 14.22
C LYS A 179 -1.27 -9.32 12.96
N VAL A 180 -0.93 -10.12 11.96
CA VAL A 180 -0.61 -9.66 10.60
C VAL A 180 -1.64 -10.19 9.61
N ILE A 181 -2.19 -9.29 8.79
CA ILE A 181 -3.09 -9.66 7.70
C ILE A 181 -2.25 -9.98 6.45
N VAL A 182 -2.54 -11.08 5.76
CA VAL A 182 -1.81 -11.51 4.57
C VAL A 182 -2.72 -11.58 3.34
N ASP A 183 -2.24 -11.13 2.18
CA ASP A 183 -2.89 -11.37 0.88
C ASP A 183 -1.86 -11.55 -0.26
N GLY A 184 -2.34 -11.70 -1.49
CA GLY A 184 -1.50 -11.93 -2.66
C GLY A 184 -1.37 -13.41 -3.03
N GLY A 185 -0.68 -13.68 -4.14
CA GLY A 185 -0.67 -15.00 -4.79
C GLY A 185 -0.14 -16.13 -3.91
N ILE A 186 0.88 -15.85 -3.09
CA ILE A 186 1.51 -16.86 -2.23
C ILE A 186 0.52 -17.36 -1.15
N THR A 187 -0.46 -16.54 -0.75
CA THR A 187 -1.44 -16.93 0.29
C THR A 187 -2.39 -18.08 -0.11
N LYS A 188 -2.39 -18.46 -1.41
CA LYS A 188 -3.01 -19.71 -1.90
C LYS A 188 -2.35 -20.95 -1.29
N TYR A 189 -1.08 -20.87 -0.91
CA TYR A 189 -0.41 -21.90 -0.14
C TYR A 189 -0.98 -21.95 1.29
N ARG A 190 -1.89 -22.89 1.55
CA ARG A 190 -2.72 -22.90 2.77
C ARG A 190 -1.93 -22.94 4.08
N LYS A 191 -0.69 -23.43 4.05
CA LYS A 191 0.19 -23.49 5.23
C LYS A 191 0.86 -22.15 5.58
N LEU A 192 0.84 -21.16 4.68
CA LEU A 192 1.54 -19.88 4.88
C LEU A 192 1.21 -19.20 6.22
N PRO A 193 -0.05 -19.03 6.64
CA PRO A 193 -0.34 -18.41 7.93
C PRO A 193 0.23 -19.18 9.14
N ALA A 194 0.26 -20.51 9.07
CA ALA A 194 0.82 -21.34 10.12
C ALA A 194 2.35 -21.20 10.18
N ILE A 195 3.02 -21.19 9.02
CA ILE A 195 4.49 -20.96 8.93
C ILE A 195 4.82 -19.56 9.46
N GLN A 196 4.06 -18.53 9.06
CA GLN A 196 4.27 -17.16 9.54
C GLN A 196 4.16 -17.06 11.05
N ARG A 197 3.16 -17.73 11.64
CA ARG A 197 3.00 -17.77 13.09
C ARG A 197 4.16 -18.50 13.77
N ALA A 198 4.61 -19.63 13.22
CA ALA A 198 5.72 -20.40 13.77
C ALA A 198 7.03 -19.60 13.78
N VAL A 199 7.30 -18.84 12.71
CA VAL A 199 8.50 -18.03 12.55
C VAL A 199 8.47 -16.76 13.42
N SER A 200 7.38 -16.01 13.37
CA SER A 200 7.32 -14.67 13.98
C SER A 200 6.73 -14.64 15.39
N GLY A 201 6.11 -15.74 15.85
CA GLY A 201 5.28 -15.75 17.05
C GLY A 201 3.96 -14.98 16.92
N ILE A 202 3.76 -14.24 15.83
CA ILE A 202 2.60 -13.38 15.61
C ILE A 202 1.53 -14.11 14.81
N ARG A 203 0.26 -13.97 15.23
CA ARG A 203 -0.87 -14.57 14.52
C ARG A 203 -0.98 -13.99 13.10
N ALA A 204 -1.04 -14.87 12.09
CA ALA A 204 -1.28 -14.47 10.71
C ALA A 204 -2.71 -14.85 10.26
N GLU A 205 -3.39 -13.93 9.57
CA GLU A 205 -4.74 -14.13 9.05
C GLU A 205 -4.82 -13.72 7.59
N ARG A 206 -5.53 -14.47 6.77
CA ARG A 206 -5.79 -14.05 5.39
C ARG A 206 -6.77 -12.88 5.36
N GLN A 207 -6.55 -11.96 4.43
CA GLN A 207 -7.53 -10.93 4.09
C GLN A 207 -8.87 -11.59 3.74
N SER A 208 -9.98 -10.93 4.07
CA SER A 208 -11.33 -11.47 3.83
C SER A 208 -11.65 -11.75 2.36
N THR A 209 -10.90 -11.16 1.44
CA THR A 209 -11.02 -11.33 0.00
C THR A 209 -9.62 -11.40 -0.63
N PRO A 210 -9.44 -12.16 -1.74
CA PRO A 210 -8.20 -12.12 -2.51
C PRO A 210 -7.92 -10.74 -3.12
N ASN A 211 -8.93 -9.88 -3.28
CA ASN A 211 -8.78 -8.53 -3.85
C ASN A 211 -8.86 -7.45 -2.75
N GLY A 212 -7.91 -7.48 -1.82
CA GLY A 212 -7.81 -6.52 -0.72
C GLY A 212 -7.72 -5.07 -1.21
N THR A 213 -7.01 -4.84 -2.32
CA THR A 213 -6.87 -3.51 -2.94
C THR A 213 -8.23 -2.92 -3.33
N ALA A 214 -9.04 -3.64 -4.11
CA ALA A 214 -10.37 -3.13 -4.51
C ALA A 214 -11.31 -2.94 -3.32
N LEU A 215 -11.27 -3.86 -2.34
CA LEU A 215 -12.03 -3.72 -1.10
C LEU A 215 -11.64 -2.45 -0.33
N GLY A 216 -10.36 -2.12 -0.29
CA GLY A 216 -9.84 -0.92 0.35
C GLY A 216 -10.41 0.36 -0.24
N VAL A 217 -10.34 0.48 -1.57
CA VAL A 217 -10.91 1.62 -2.30
C VAL A 217 -12.42 1.72 -2.08
N ALA A 218 -13.15 0.60 -2.15
CA ALA A 218 -14.58 0.58 -1.90
C ALA A 218 -14.93 1.00 -0.45
N LYS A 219 -14.11 0.60 0.54
CA LYS A 219 -14.29 1.00 1.94
C LYS A 219 -13.99 2.49 2.16
N LEU A 220 -13.05 3.09 1.44
CA LEU A 220 -12.77 4.54 1.53
C LEU A 220 -13.97 5.39 1.12
N MET A 221 -14.81 4.88 0.20
CA MET A 221 -15.98 5.60 -0.29
C MET A 221 -17.16 5.61 0.70
N ARG A 222 -17.24 4.62 1.59
CA ARG A 222 -18.24 4.58 2.68
C ARG A 222 -17.95 5.67 3.71
#